data_AF-A0A7S0WUI0-F1
#
_entry.id   AF-A0A7S0WUI0-F1
#
_cell.length_a   1.000
_cell.length_b   1.000
_cell.length_c   1.000
_cell.angle_alpha   90.00
_cell.angle_beta   90.00
_cell.angle_gamma   90.00
#
_symmetry.space_group_name_H-M   'P 1'
#
loop_
_entity.id
_entity.type
_entity.pdbx_description
1 polymer ?
#
loop_
_entity_poly.entity_id
_entity_poly.type
_entity_poly.pdbx_seq_one_letter_code
_entity_poly.pdbx_strand_id
1 'polypeptide(L)'
;MKSSSRVQPEDDGAGLNCPESFHQSRKPQICLAEREHKKFHQHHKKVVKVWSTQPMDLSSLGPGITLYFNFLRLLAIVFCAMAVVAVPNVLFNWSGNAYRSADLELTTLGNFGSAGEALEVCYASNNCTSVMYYNITMNVLGSDVNKEQLIIGEVYLDILAMLLFSLFMLYIVTQQPKMIQQVDLASITIEDYSVQVKGIPPNTDPDELRTFVQDQFGKVADLRLARNNRELLALSMQRGRLLCKQEVHVMRRAKARQEGKESVVEREAKNEAAVKERLEENAGEIERLQQIQGTENAVSAFVTFEVEGSYMDCLKTASTPWARLLGRLLGR
;
A
#
# COMPACT_ATOMS: atom_id res chain seq x y z
N MET A 1 59.59 0.55 3.97
CA MET A 1 59.86 -0.20 2.73
C MET A 1 58.79 -1.29 2.55
N LYS A 2 57.79 -1.03 1.72
CA LYS A 2 56.93 -2.01 1.02
C LYS A 2 56.08 -1.18 0.04
N SER A 3 56.53 -1.15 -1.21
CA SER A 3 55.90 -0.44 -2.32
C SER A 3 54.67 -1.21 -2.77
N SER A 4 53.50 -0.59 -2.67
CA SER A 4 52.25 -1.08 -3.28
C SER A 4 52.07 -0.34 -4.60
N SER A 5 52.31 -1.05 -5.69
CA SER A 5 52.16 -0.59 -7.07
C SER A 5 50.68 -0.42 -7.41
N ARG A 6 50.33 0.81 -7.78
CA ARG A 6 49.01 1.24 -8.24
C ARG A 6 48.88 0.87 -9.72
N VAL A 7 47.96 -0.04 -10.05
CA VAL A 7 47.58 -0.36 -11.44
C VAL A 7 46.54 0.67 -11.88
N GLN A 8 46.86 1.44 -12.92
CA GLN A 8 45.91 2.27 -13.65
C GLN A 8 45.16 1.40 -14.68
N PRO A 9 43.86 1.63 -14.94
CA PRO A 9 43.21 1.02 -16.08
C PRO A 9 43.54 1.82 -17.35
N GLU A 10 44.01 1.10 -18.37
CA GLU A 10 44.15 1.57 -19.74
C GLU A 10 42.78 1.88 -20.34
N ASP A 11 42.71 3.00 -21.03
CA ASP A 11 41.56 3.60 -21.68
C ASP A 11 41.68 3.27 -23.18
N ASP A 12 41.20 2.09 -23.58
CA ASP A 12 41.19 1.66 -24.98
C ASP A 12 39.87 2.05 -25.65
N GLY A 13 39.90 3.22 -26.26
CA GLY A 13 38.93 3.66 -27.25
C GLY A 13 38.98 2.77 -28.49
N ALA A 14 38.04 1.82 -28.58
CA ALA A 14 37.73 1.11 -29.81
C ALA A 14 36.26 1.40 -30.18
N GLY A 15 36.08 2.19 -31.25
CA GLY A 15 34.80 2.46 -31.86
C GLY A 15 34.11 1.17 -32.29
N LEU A 16 33.03 0.83 -31.61
CA LEU A 16 32.14 -0.27 -31.97
C LEU A 16 31.16 0.22 -33.04
N ASN A 17 31.53 -0.05 -34.30
CA ASN A 17 30.55 -0.22 -35.36
C ASN A 17 29.65 -1.40 -34.98
N CYS A 18 28.38 -1.11 -34.67
CA CYS A 18 27.35 -2.14 -34.50
C CYS A 18 26.90 -2.61 -35.89
N PRO A 19 27.09 -3.88 -36.27
CA PRO A 19 26.45 -4.42 -37.46
C PRO A 19 24.97 -4.68 -37.17
N GLU A 20 24.10 -4.09 -38.00
CA GLU A 20 22.70 -4.47 -38.17
C GLU A 20 22.61 -5.92 -38.67
N SER A 21 22.62 -6.89 -37.77
CA SER A 21 22.13 -8.22 -38.13
C SER A 21 21.76 -9.04 -36.90
N PHE A 22 20.55 -9.61 -36.97
CA PHE A 22 20.01 -10.68 -36.15
C PHE A 22 19.55 -10.35 -34.71
N HIS A 23 18.22 -10.30 -34.57
CA HIS A 23 17.47 -10.78 -33.42
C HIS A 23 17.81 -12.25 -33.09
N GLN A 24 19.04 -12.52 -32.67
CA GLN A 24 19.32 -13.73 -31.93
C GLN A 24 18.81 -13.47 -30.52
N SER A 25 17.59 -13.95 -30.25
CA SER A 25 16.99 -13.94 -28.92
C SER A 25 17.99 -14.55 -27.93
N ARG A 26 18.75 -13.67 -27.24
CA ARG A 26 19.72 -14.10 -26.24
C ARG A 26 18.92 -14.84 -25.21
N LYS A 27 19.21 -16.14 -25.02
CA LYS A 27 18.61 -16.94 -23.95
C LYS A 27 18.65 -16.10 -22.67
N PRO A 28 17.53 -15.98 -21.93
CA PRO A 28 17.46 -15.13 -20.76
C PRO A 28 18.65 -15.45 -19.87
N GLN A 29 19.47 -14.44 -19.56
CA GLN A 29 20.64 -14.62 -18.71
C GLN A 29 20.16 -14.75 -17.27
N ILE A 30 19.62 -15.92 -16.93
CA ILE A 30 19.03 -16.23 -15.62
C ILE A 30 20.02 -15.91 -14.50
N CYS A 31 21.33 -16.12 -14.71
CA CYS A 31 22.35 -15.80 -13.71
C CYS A 31 22.57 -14.30 -13.50
N LEU A 32 22.41 -13.47 -14.54
CA LEU A 32 22.50 -12.01 -14.43
C LEU A 32 21.23 -11.48 -13.76
N ALA A 33 20.07 -11.96 -14.21
CA ALA A 33 18.78 -11.69 -13.60
C ALA A 33 18.76 -12.12 -12.13
N GLU A 34 19.32 -13.28 -11.76
CA GLU A 34 19.45 -13.70 -10.36
C GLU A 34 20.38 -12.79 -9.55
N ARG A 35 21.46 -12.27 -10.13
CA ARG A 35 22.37 -11.33 -9.44
C ARG A 35 21.70 -9.99 -9.21
N GLU A 36 21.03 -9.46 -10.22
CA GLU A 36 20.21 -8.24 -10.15
C GLU A 36 19.07 -8.45 -9.13
N HIS A 37 18.33 -9.55 -9.24
CA HIS A 37 17.28 -9.95 -8.31
C HIS A 37 17.80 -10.12 -6.89
N LYS A 38 18.97 -10.75 -6.66
CA LYS A 38 19.60 -10.85 -5.33
C LYS A 38 20.07 -9.49 -4.79
N LYS A 39 20.44 -8.53 -5.64
CA LYS A 39 20.73 -7.15 -5.22
C LYS A 39 19.46 -6.40 -4.84
N PHE A 40 18.40 -6.50 -5.65
CA PHE A 40 17.10 -5.86 -5.40
C PHE A 40 16.25 -6.57 -4.34
N HIS A 41 16.54 -7.84 -4.00
CA HIS A 41 15.83 -8.63 -2.99
C HIS A 41 16.70 -8.98 -1.78
N GLN A 42 17.71 -8.17 -1.47
CA GLN A 42 18.39 -8.26 -0.17
C GLN A 42 17.44 -8.04 1.03
N HIS A 43 16.26 -7.48 0.79
CA HIS A 43 15.19 -7.29 1.78
C HIS A 43 14.69 -8.61 2.40
N HIS A 44 14.82 -9.76 1.72
CA HIS A 44 14.42 -11.05 2.29
C HIS A 44 15.48 -11.73 3.16
N LYS A 45 16.74 -11.27 3.13
CA LYS A 45 17.83 -11.86 3.92
C LYS A 45 18.26 -11.04 5.12
N LYS A 46 18.09 -9.72 5.09
CA LYS A 46 18.20 -8.91 6.32
C LYS A 46 16.87 -8.94 7.03
N VAL A 47 16.78 -9.74 8.09
CA VAL A 47 15.71 -9.60 9.09
C VAL A 47 15.80 -8.18 9.63
N VAL A 48 14.98 -7.29 9.08
CA VAL A 48 14.95 -5.89 9.48
C VAL A 48 14.36 -5.85 10.89
N LYS A 49 15.11 -5.32 11.85
CA LYS A 49 14.62 -5.23 13.24
C LYS A 49 13.41 -4.30 13.25
N VAL A 50 12.26 -4.79 13.67
CA VAL A 50 10.96 -4.07 13.67
C VAL A 50 11.07 -2.65 14.25
N TRP A 51 11.85 -2.47 15.31
CA TRP A 51 12.02 -1.19 16.01
C TRP A 51 13.09 -0.26 15.41
N SER A 52 13.92 -0.76 14.49
CA SER A 52 15.02 0.01 13.89
C SER A 52 14.74 0.42 12.45
N THR A 53 13.74 -0.18 11.80
CA THR A 53 13.36 0.14 10.43
C THR A 53 12.77 1.54 10.38
N GLN A 54 13.35 2.42 9.57
CA GLN A 54 12.76 3.73 9.33
C GLN A 54 11.66 3.60 8.26
N PRO A 55 10.59 4.43 8.31
CA PRO A 55 9.57 4.41 7.27
C PRO A 55 10.13 4.57 5.85
N MET A 56 11.23 5.33 5.69
CA MET A 56 11.91 5.50 4.40
C MET A 56 12.55 4.22 3.86
N ASP A 57 12.90 3.26 4.72
CA ASP A 57 13.41 1.95 4.29
C ASP A 57 12.33 1.10 3.60
N LEU A 58 11.05 1.46 3.78
CA LEU A 58 9.88 0.84 3.16
C LEU A 58 9.45 1.55 1.87
N SER A 59 10.15 2.60 1.45
CA SER A 59 9.86 3.31 0.20
C SER A 59 9.90 2.41 -1.03
N SER A 60 10.74 1.36 -1.00
CA SER A 60 10.82 0.36 -2.08
C SER A 60 9.56 -0.48 -2.24
N LEU A 61 8.72 -0.59 -1.21
CA LEU A 61 7.42 -1.28 -1.28
C LEU A 61 6.32 -0.39 -1.89
N GLY A 62 6.63 0.87 -2.12
CA GLY A 62 5.75 1.85 -2.72
C GLY A 62 5.39 2.99 -1.76
N PRO A 63 4.97 4.13 -2.32
CA PRO A 63 4.69 5.34 -1.55
C PRO A 63 3.56 5.16 -0.53
N GLY A 64 2.53 4.38 -0.89
CA GLY A 64 1.37 4.14 -0.03
C GLY A 64 1.72 3.45 1.29
N ILE A 65 2.62 2.47 1.27
CA ILE A 65 3.03 1.73 2.48
C ILE A 65 3.83 2.64 3.41
N THR A 66 4.72 3.46 2.86
CA THR A 66 5.52 4.42 3.63
C THR A 66 4.63 5.44 4.33
N LEU A 67 3.64 6.00 3.61
CA LEU A 67 2.70 6.96 4.16
C LEU A 67 1.84 6.34 5.28
N TYR A 68 1.37 5.10 5.09
CA TYR A 68 0.59 4.36 6.08
C TYR A 68 1.35 4.13 7.39
N PHE A 69 2.58 3.62 7.33
CA PHE A 69 3.37 3.38 8.55
C PHE A 69 3.76 4.67 9.26
N ASN A 70 4.03 5.73 8.51
CA ASN A 70 4.30 7.03 9.10
C ASN A 70 3.04 7.60 9.80
N PHE A 71 1.86 7.45 9.19
CA PHE A 71 0.59 7.80 9.82
C PHE A 71 0.35 7.01 11.11
N LEU A 72 0.54 5.68 11.10
CA LEU A 72 0.43 4.84 12.30
C LEU A 72 1.39 5.27 13.40
N ARG A 73 2.64 5.59 13.07
CA ARG A 73 3.65 6.06 14.04
C ARG A 73 3.20 7.36 14.70
N LEU A 74 2.73 8.31 13.91
CA LEU A 74 2.23 9.59 14.41
C LEU A 74 0.99 9.39 15.29
N LEU A 75 0.06 8.52 14.86
CA LEU A 75 -1.14 8.18 15.60
C LEU A 75 -0.81 7.54 16.96
N ALA A 76 0.17 6.63 17.00
CA ALA A 76 0.63 6.01 18.24
C ALA A 76 1.20 7.05 19.21
N ILE A 77 2.01 8.00 18.73
CA ILE A 77 2.57 9.08 19.56
C ILE A 77 1.44 9.94 20.16
N VAL A 78 0.44 10.28 19.36
CA VAL A 78 -0.67 11.11 19.85
C VAL A 78 -1.61 10.38 20.78
N PHE A 79 -1.92 9.10 20.54
CA PHE A 79 -2.66 8.32 21.52
C PHE A 79 -1.87 8.10 22.80
N CYS A 80 -0.55 7.97 22.76
CA CYS A 80 0.27 7.98 23.98
C CYS A 80 0.16 9.32 24.73
N ALA A 81 0.22 10.45 24.02
CA ALA A 81 0.05 11.77 24.63
C ALA A 81 -1.35 11.96 25.24
N MET A 82 -2.40 11.57 24.51
CA MET A 82 -3.78 11.61 25.01
C MET A 82 -3.97 10.66 26.19
N ALA A 83 -3.36 9.48 26.18
CA ALA A 83 -3.41 8.55 27.30
C ALA A 83 -2.82 9.18 28.57
N VAL A 84 -1.70 9.89 28.47
CA VAL A 84 -1.12 10.63 29.60
C VAL A 84 -2.08 11.70 30.13
N VAL A 85 -2.78 12.44 29.25
CA VAL A 85 -3.81 13.42 29.65
C VAL A 85 -5.04 12.77 30.27
N ALA A 86 -5.38 11.54 29.87
CA ALA A 86 -6.51 10.78 30.38
C ALA A 86 -6.23 10.09 31.73
N VAL A 87 -4.97 9.87 32.11
CA VAL A 87 -4.61 9.22 33.39
C VAL A 87 -5.24 9.93 34.60
N PRO A 88 -5.16 11.27 34.75
CA PRO A 88 -5.86 11.97 35.83
C PRO A 88 -7.37 11.71 35.87
N ASN A 89 -8.05 11.70 34.71
CA ASN A 89 -9.49 11.39 34.65
C ASN A 89 -9.78 9.98 35.17
N VAL A 90 -8.96 9.00 34.79
CA VAL A 90 -9.09 7.62 35.30
C VAL A 90 -8.88 7.56 36.81
N LEU A 91 -7.89 8.29 37.34
CA LEU A 91 -7.64 8.36 38.78
C LEU A 91 -8.79 9.02 39.55
N PHE A 92 -9.38 10.09 39.00
CA PHE A 92 -10.53 10.74 39.58
C PHE A 92 -11.76 9.83 39.56
N ASN A 93 -12.05 9.19 38.42
CA ASN A 93 -13.13 8.21 38.30
C ASN A 93 -12.96 7.06 39.30
N TRP A 94 -11.73 6.55 39.47
CA TRP A 94 -11.46 5.47 40.41
C TRP A 94 -11.66 5.87 41.88
N SER A 95 -11.46 7.14 42.24
CA SER A 95 -11.77 7.63 43.59
C SER A 95 -13.28 7.69 43.91
N GLY A 96 -14.14 7.44 42.91
CA GLY A 96 -15.58 7.25 43.05
C GLY A 96 -15.98 6.07 43.92
N ASN A 97 -17.14 6.16 44.57
CA ASN A 97 -17.69 5.13 45.45
C ASN A 97 -19.10 4.67 45.04
N ALA A 98 -19.53 4.95 43.81
CA ALA A 98 -20.85 4.54 43.34
C ALA A 98 -20.92 3.02 43.10
N TYR A 99 -19.81 2.40 42.68
CA TYR A 99 -19.71 0.95 42.48
C TYR A 99 -18.79 0.32 43.53
N ARG A 100 -19.23 -0.80 44.13
CA ARG A 100 -18.46 -1.51 45.18
C ARG A 100 -17.63 -2.70 44.68
N SER A 101 -17.89 -3.24 43.49
CA SER A 101 -17.32 -4.53 43.07
C SER A 101 -17.22 -4.70 41.54
N ALA A 102 -16.69 -3.70 40.84
CA ALA A 102 -16.83 -3.59 39.39
C ALA A 102 -15.52 -3.07 38.75
N ASP A 103 -14.73 -3.94 38.12
CA ASP A 103 -13.33 -3.62 37.75
C ASP A 103 -13.20 -2.49 36.71
N LEU A 104 -14.03 -2.51 35.66
CA LEU A 104 -13.99 -1.50 34.59
C LEU A 104 -14.89 -0.31 34.89
N GLU A 105 -16.02 -0.53 35.54
CA GLU A 105 -16.99 0.50 35.88
C GLU A 105 -16.40 1.56 36.82
N LEU A 106 -15.45 1.17 37.68
CA LEU A 106 -14.67 2.09 38.54
C LEU A 106 -13.91 3.17 37.75
N THR A 107 -13.53 2.90 36.50
CA THR A 107 -12.77 3.84 35.65
C THR A 107 -13.66 4.79 34.83
N THR A 108 -14.98 4.61 34.91
CA THR A 108 -15.95 5.40 34.14
C THR A 108 -16.51 6.56 34.97
N LEU A 109 -17.02 7.58 34.29
CA LEU A 109 -17.75 8.70 34.90
C LEU A 109 -18.89 8.24 35.82
N GLY A 110 -19.48 7.06 35.55
CA GLY A 110 -20.53 6.49 36.38
C GLY A 110 -20.11 6.26 37.84
N ASN A 111 -18.81 6.02 38.10
CA ASN A 111 -18.33 5.74 39.44
C ASN A 111 -18.37 6.96 40.37
N PHE A 112 -18.45 8.17 39.81
CA PHE A 112 -18.71 9.38 40.60
C PHE A 112 -20.07 9.34 41.30
N GLY A 113 -21.05 8.59 40.78
CA GLY A 113 -22.41 8.53 41.30
C GLY A 113 -23.20 9.83 41.06
N SER A 114 -24.42 9.91 41.59
CA SER A 114 -25.29 11.08 41.42
C SER A 114 -24.64 12.34 42.02
N ALA A 115 -24.72 13.48 41.31
CA ALA A 115 -24.23 14.78 41.79
C ALA A 115 -25.04 15.31 42.99
N GLY A 116 -26.22 14.73 43.25
CA GLY A 116 -26.97 14.93 44.48
C GLY A 116 -27.39 13.58 45.05
N GLU A 117 -27.05 13.32 46.30
CA GLU A 117 -27.78 12.35 47.10
C GLU A 117 -29.02 13.07 47.64
N ALA A 118 -30.20 12.66 47.18
CA ALA A 118 -31.43 13.02 47.85
C ALA A 118 -31.45 12.23 49.17
N LEU A 119 -30.99 12.85 50.25
CA LEU A 119 -31.19 12.26 51.57
C LEU A 119 -32.67 12.41 51.89
N GLU A 120 -33.39 11.29 51.87
CA GLU A 120 -34.79 11.25 52.24
C GLU A 120 -34.89 11.31 53.76
N VAL A 121 -35.12 12.51 54.29
CA VAL A 121 -35.31 12.70 55.73
C VAL A 121 -36.79 12.50 56.03
N CYS A 122 -37.12 11.34 56.59
CA CYS A 122 -38.47 11.04 57.07
C CYS A 122 -38.57 11.38 58.56
N TYR A 123 -39.48 12.29 58.91
CA TYR A 123 -39.85 12.54 60.29
C TYR A 123 -40.85 11.48 60.78
N ALA A 124 -41.08 11.36 62.09
CA ALA A 124 -42.01 10.37 62.65
C ALA A 124 -43.49 10.58 62.23
N SER A 125 -43.81 11.68 61.52
CA SER A 125 -45.03 11.83 60.75
C SER A 125 -44.71 11.57 59.27
N ASN A 126 -45.59 10.90 58.54
CA ASN A 126 -45.40 10.34 57.19
C ASN A 126 -45.02 11.33 56.06
N ASN A 127 -44.52 12.52 56.37
CA ASN A 127 -43.98 13.49 55.42
C ASN A 127 -42.46 13.33 55.34
N CYS A 128 -42.00 12.69 54.27
CA CYS A 128 -40.59 12.69 53.90
C CYS A 128 -40.30 13.91 53.01
N THR A 129 -39.26 14.68 53.35
CA THR A 129 -38.74 15.74 52.49
C THR A 129 -37.35 15.33 52.02
N SER A 130 -37.14 15.35 50.70
CA SER A 130 -35.80 15.17 50.13
C SER A 130 -35.00 16.46 50.33
N VAL A 131 -33.94 16.37 51.12
CA VAL A 131 -32.97 17.47 51.27
C VAL A 131 -31.80 17.17 50.32
N MET A 132 -31.61 18.04 49.33
CA MET A 132 -30.48 17.97 48.41
C MET A 132 -29.24 18.56 49.09
N TYR A 133 -28.23 17.73 49.35
CA TYR A 133 -26.93 18.21 49.81
C TYR A 133 -26.03 18.48 48.59
N TYR A 134 -25.55 19.72 48.47
CA TYR A 134 -24.75 20.19 47.33
C TYR A 134 -23.22 20.13 47.58
N ASN A 135 -22.78 19.79 48.78
CA ASN A 135 -21.36 19.78 49.16
C ASN A 135 -20.88 18.36 49.50
N ILE A 136 -20.95 17.45 48.53
CA ILE A 136 -20.38 16.11 48.67
C ILE A 136 -18.88 16.20 48.38
N THR A 137 -18.06 15.93 49.39
CA THR A 137 -16.61 15.85 49.25
C THR A 137 -16.16 14.43 48.94
N MET A 138 -15.10 14.31 48.16
CA MET A 138 -14.49 13.03 47.79
C MET A 138 -13.01 13.04 48.16
N ASN A 139 -12.53 11.93 48.72
CA ASN A 139 -11.13 11.80 49.07
C ASN A 139 -10.33 11.41 47.82
N VAL A 140 -9.62 12.38 47.25
CA VAL A 140 -8.72 12.17 46.12
C VAL A 140 -7.30 12.29 46.64
N LEU A 141 -6.54 11.19 46.57
CA LEU A 141 -5.14 11.14 47.01
C LEU A 141 -4.92 11.65 48.45
N GLY A 142 -5.86 11.36 49.37
CA GLY A 142 -5.79 11.76 50.77
C GLY A 142 -6.31 13.17 51.07
N SER A 143 -6.80 13.91 50.08
CA SER A 143 -7.41 15.25 50.27
C SER A 143 -8.89 15.24 49.91
N ASP A 144 -9.71 15.87 50.75
CA ASP A 144 -11.16 16.00 50.49
C ASP A 144 -11.40 17.17 49.53
N VAL A 145 -11.81 16.85 48.31
CA VAL A 145 -12.10 17.82 47.24
C VAL A 145 -13.59 17.83 46.96
N ASN A 146 -14.16 19.01 46.65
CA ASN A 146 -15.56 19.10 46.26
C ASN A 146 -15.76 18.42 44.89
N LYS A 147 -16.75 17.52 44.81
CA LYS A 147 -17.09 16.78 43.59
C LYS A 147 -17.35 17.70 42.38
N GLU A 148 -17.97 18.87 42.60
CA GLU A 148 -18.22 19.85 41.54
C GLU A 148 -16.92 20.31 40.86
N GLN A 149 -15.87 20.55 41.65
CA GLN A 149 -14.56 20.99 41.14
C GLN A 149 -13.87 19.88 40.34
N LEU A 150 -14.03 18.62 40.74
CA LEU A 150 -13.48 17.46 40.02
C LEU A 150 -14.15 17.28 38.65
N ILE A 151 -15.48 17.39 38.57
CA ILE A 151 -16.23 17.29 37.31
C ILE A 151 -15.82 18.41 36.36
N ILE A 152 -15.71 19.65 36.85
CA ILE A 152 -15.22 20.78 36.05
C ILE A 152 -13.79 20.50 35.56
N GLY A 153 -12.93 19.93 36.41
CA GLY A 153 -11.57 19.52 36.05
C GLY A 153 -11.53 18.48 34.92
N GLU A 154 -12.39 17.46 35.00
CA GLU A 154 -12.52 16.41 33.97
C GLU A 154 -12.94 17.01 32.62
N VAL A 155 -13.91 17.93 32.61
CA VAL A 155 -14.32 18.66 31.41
C VAL A 155 -13.14 19.43 30.79
N TYR A 156 -12.32 20.10 31.61
CA TYR A 156 -11.12 20.78 31.09
C TYR A 156 -10.09 19.82 30.49
N LEU A 157 -9.89 18.65 31.10
CA LEU A 157 -8.98 17.63 30.60
C LEU A 157 -9.47 17.01 29.28
N ASP A 158 -10.78 16.80 29.14
CA ASP A 158 -11.39 16.35 27.89
C ASP A 158 -11.28 17.40 26.78
N ILE A 159 -11.55 18.67 27.09
CA ILE A 159 -11.34 19.79 26.16
C ILE A 159 -9.86 19.86 25.73
N LEU A 160 -8.93 19.67 26.65
CA LEU A 160 -7.50 19.64 26.36
C LEU A 160 -7.13 18.47 25.44
N ALA A 161 -7.65 17.27 25.70
CA ALA A 161 -7.43 16.09 24.86
C ALA A 161 -7.99 16.29 23.44
N MET A 162 -9.20 16.86 23.32
CA MET A 162 -9.81 17.21 22.04
C MET A 162 -9.01 18.27 21.29
N LEU A 163 -8.51 19.30 21.98
CA LEU A 163 -7.66 20.33 21.39
C LEU A 163 -6.34 19.73 20.89
N LEU A 164 -5.69 18.89 21.69
CA LEU A 164 -4.45 18.20 21.32
C LEU A 164 -4.66 17.34 20.07
N PHE A 165 -5.74 16.56 20.02
CA PHE A 165 -6.08 15.75 18.84
C PHE A 165 -6.38 16.63 17.62
N SER A 166 -7.09 17.75 17.79
CA SER A 166 -7.41 18.68 16.70
C SER A 166 -6.16 19.34 16.13
N LEU A 167 -5.25 19.82 16.98
CA LEU A 167 -3.96 20.38 16.57
C LEU A 167 -3.11 19.36 15.83
N PHE A 168 -3.14 18.10 16.27
CA PHE A 168 -2.48 17.01 15.58
C PHE A 168 -3.09 16.70 14.21
N MET A 169 -4.42 16.68 14.10
CA MET A 169 -5.08 16.49 12.80
C MET A 169 -4.72 17.61 11.83
N LEU A 170 -4.68 18.86 12.28
CA LEU A 170 -4.20 19.99 11.49
C LEU A 170 -2.72 19.82 11.10
N TYR A 171 -1.87 19.35 12.02
CA TYR A 171 -0.48 19.03 11.72
C TYR A 171 -0.36 17.94 10.64
N ILE A 172 -1.13 16.86 10.70
CA ILE A 172 -1.11 15.81 9.67
C ILE A 172 -1.54 16.38 8.32
N VAL A 173 -2.66 17.10 8.27
CA VAL A 173 -3.19 17.66 7.01
C VAL A 173 -2.17 18.59 6.34
N THR A 174 -1.40 19.35 7.13
CA THR A 174 -0.38 20.26 6.61
C THR A 174 0.94 19.56 6.24
N GLN A 175 1.28 18.43 6.85
CA GLN A 175 2.54 17.72 6.61
C GLN A 175 2.44 16.61 5.57
N GLN A 176 1.27 16.00 5.38
CA GLN A 176 1.04 14.94 4.39
C GLN A 176 1.51 15.32 2.99
N PRO A 177 1.21 16.51 2.44
CA PRO A 177 1.66 16.88 1.09
C PRO A 177 3.19 16.90 0.97
N LYS A 178 3.89 17.36 2.01
CA LYS A 178 5.36 17.42 2.01
C LYS A 178 5.98 16.03 2.04
N MET A 179 5.38 15.12 2.82
CA MET A 179 5.83 13.73 2.89
C MET A 179 5.57 13.00 1.58
N ILE A 180 4.42 13.22 0.95
CA ILE A 180 4.12 12.66 -0.37
C ILE A 180 5.18 13.12 -1.37
N GLN A 181 5.48 14.42 -1.43
CA GLN A 181 6.52 14.95 -2.32
C GLN A 181 7.90 14.35 -2.04
N GLN A 182 8.29 14.20 -0.77
CA GLN A 182 9.58 13.60 -0.42
C GLN A 182 9.68 12.14 -0.85
N VAL A 183 8.60 11.38 -0.69
CA VAL A 183 8.55 9.98 -1.09
C VAL A 183 8.55 9.86 -2.61
N ASP A 184 7.78 10.70 -3.29
CA ASP A 184 7.71 10.78 -4.75
C ASP A 184 9.08 11.12 -5.37
N LEU A 185 9.75 12.17 -4.83
CA LEU A 185 11.11 12.54 -5.24
C LEU A 185 12.16 11.46 -4.95
N ALA A 186 11.92 10.59 -3.96
CA ALA A 186 12.81 9.49 -3.63
C ALA A 186 12.56 8.23 -4.47
N SER A 187 11.37 8.09 -5.06
CA SER A 187 10.99 6.95 -5.87
C SER A 187 10.85 7.34 -7.34
N ILE A 188 11.88 7.04 -8.14
CA ILE A 188 11.76 7.14 -9.59
C ILE A 188 10.99 5.91 -10.09
N THR A 189 9.81 6.12 -10.64
CA THR A 189 8.96 5.07 -11.21
C THR A 189 8.95 5.13 -12.73
N ILE A 190 8.55 4.03 -13.38
CA ILE A 190 8.40 3.99 -14.85
C ILE A 190 7.27 4.93 -15.29
N GLU A 191 6.29 5.18 -14.42
CA GLU A 191 5.13 6.05 -14.70
C GLU A 191 5.56 7.50 -14.93
N ASP A 192 6.65 7.95 -14.28
CA ASP A 192 7.21 9.31 -14.42
C ASP A 192 7.82 9.57 -15.81
N TYR A 193 8.07 8.51 -16.57
CA TYR A 193 8.67 8.58 -17.91
C TYR A 193 7.73 8.05 -18.99
N SER A 194 6.55 7.55 -18.63
CA SER A 194 5.69 6.80 -19.55
C SER A 194 4.37 7.50 -19.82
N VAL A 195 4.03 7.68 -21.09
CA VAL A 195 2.73 8.21 -21.54
C VAL A 195 1.92 7.14 -22.24
N GLN A 196 0.61 7.16 -22.01
CA GLN A 196 -0.34 6.35 -22.78
C GLN A 196 -0.92 7.16 -23.93
N VAL A 197 -0.59 6.77 -25.16
CA VAL A 197 -1.14 7.33 -26.39
C VAL A 197 -2.38 6.53 -26.78
N LYS A 198 -3.54 7.19 -26.79
CA LYS A 198 -4.83 6.58 -27.16
C LYS A 198 -5.23 7.00 -28.57
N GLY A 199 -6.03 6.17 -29.24
CA GLY A 199 -6.59 6.50 -30.56
C GLY A 199 -5.58 6.41 -31.69
N ILE A 200 -4.59 5.52 -31.57
CA ILE A 200 -3.67 5.23 -32.66
C ILE A 200 -4.39 4.50 -33.80
N PRO A 201 -4.00 4.73 -35.07
CA PRO A 201 -4.53 3.95 -36.18
C PRO A 201 -4.30 2.43 -36.01
N PRO A 202 -5.23 1.58 -36.48
CA PRO A 202 -5.17 0.13 -36.25
C PRO A 202 -3.93 -0.54 -36.85
N ASN A 203 -3.44 -0.02 -37.98
CA ASN A 203 -2.28 -0.55 -38.72
C ASN A 203 -0.99 0.23 -38.44
N THR A 204 -0.87 0.84 -37.27
CA THR A 204 0.33 1.61 -36.91
C THR A 204 1.51 0.68 -36.67
N ASP A 205 2.59 0.88 -37.43
CA ASP A 205 3.85 0.19 -37.21
C ASP A 205 4.57 0.78 -35.98
N PRO A 206 5.09 -0.05 -35.05
CA PRO A 206 5.75 0.44 -33.84
C PRO A 206 7.00 1.29 -34.13
N ASP A 207 7.73 1.01 -35.22
CA ASP A 207 8.96 1.73 -35.55
C ASP A 207 8.65 3.09 -36.18
N GLU A 208 7.61 3.17 -37.01
CA GLU A 208 7.07 4.45 -37.51
C GLU A 208 6.61 5.34 -36.36
N LEU A 209 5.80 4.80 -35.42
CA LEU A 209 5.33 5.55 -34.27
C LEU A 209 6.48 5.98 -33.36
N ARG A 210 7.48 5.12 -33.16
CA ARG A 210 8.68 5.46 -32.39
C ARG A 210 9.43 6.62 -33.04
N THR A 211 9.65 6.59 -34.35
CA THR A 211 10.34 7.65 -35.10
C THR A 211 9.57 8.96 -35.00
N PHE A 212 8.25 8.93 -35.21
CA PHE A 212 7.38 10.10 -35.08
C PHE A 212 7.48 10.74 -33.69
N VAL A 213 7.40 9.94 -32.62
CA VAL A 213 7.50 10.43 -31.25
C VAL A 213 8.90 10.96 -30.95
N GLN A 214 9.94 10.29 -31.46
CA GLN A 214 11.33 10.71 -31.29
C GLN A 214 11.61 12.06 -31.94
N ASP A 215 11.10 12.27 -33.14
CA ASP A 215 11.28 13.52 -33.88
C ASP A 215 10.54 14.70 -33.24
N GLN A 216 9.37 14.45 -32.63
CA GLN A 216 8.53 15.51 -32.04
C GLN A 216 8.88 15.85 -30.59
N PHE A 217 9.18 14.85 -29.76
CA PHE A 217 9.26 15.04 -28.29
C PHE A 217 10.63 14.67 -27.70
N GLY A 218 11.45 13.90 -28.42
CA GLY A 218 12.78 13.50 -28.00
C GLY A 218 12.92 12.00 -27.76
N LYS A 219 14.07 11.59 -27.22
CA LYS A 219 14.52 10.19 -27.25
C LYS A 219 13.63 9.24 -26.44
N VAL A 220 13.08 8.25 -27.14
CA VAL A 220 12.22 7.18 -26.59
C VAL A 220 13.06 5.96 -26.21
N ALA A 221 12.95 5.53 -24.95
CA ALA A 221 13.58 4.33 -24.43
C ALA A 221 12.86 3.07 -24.92
N ASP A 222 11.57 2.93 -24.59
CA ASP A 222 10.72 1.80 -25.01
C ASP A 222 9.38 2.28 -25.58
N LEU A 223 8.85 1.51 -26.53
CA LEU A 223 7.54 1.74 -27.10
C LEU A 223 6.83 0.40 -27.24
N ARG A 224 5.64 0.28 -26.64
CA ARG A 224 4.83 -0.94 -26.66
C ARG A 224 3.43 -0.64 -27.13
N LEU A 225 3.02 -1.31 -28.20
CA LEU A 225 1.64 -1.28 -28.67
C LEU A 225 0.77 -2.19 -27.79
N ALA A 226 -0.32 -1.63 -27.28
CA ALA A 226 -1.37 -2.36 -26.59
C ALA A 226 -2.44 -2.78 -27.62
N ARG A 227 -2.56 -4.09 -27.81
CA ARG A 227 -3.52 -4.76 -28.69
C ARG A 227 -4.67 -5.35 -27.87
N ASN A 228 -5.77 -5.70 -28.54
CA ASN A 228 -6.96 -6.24 -27.89
C ASN A 228 -6.80 -7.72 -27.51
N ASN A 229 -6.01 -8.00 -26.47
CA ASN A 229 -5.68 -9.36 -26.05
C ASN A 229 -6.74 -9.98 -25.12
N ARG A 230 -8.02 -9.61 -25.23
CA ARG A 230 -9.05 -10.01 -24.26
C ARG A 230 -9.16 -11.53 -24.11
N GLU A 231 -9.16 -12.25 -25.23
CA GLU A 231 -9.29 -13.72 -25.25
C GLU A 231 -8.04 -14.40 -24.68
N LEU A 232 -6.86 -13.94 -25.10
CA LEU A 232 -5.58 -14.43 -24.58
C LEU A 232 -5.44 -14.21 -23.06
N LEU A 233 -5.86 -13.03 -22.57
CA LEU A 233 -5.88 -12.72 -21.14
C LEU A 233 -6.86 -13.61 -20.39
N ALA A 234 -8.07 -13.83 -20.93
CA ALA A 234 -9.06 -14.72 -20.33
C ALA A 234 -8.55 -16.16 -20.22
N LEU A 235 -7.93 -16.70 -21.29
CA LEU A 235 -7.32 -18.03 -21.27
C LEU A 235 -6.14 -18.11 -20.29
N SER A 236 -5.30 -17.07 -20.22
CA SER A 236 -4.20 -17.00 -19.27
C SER A 236 -4.69 -16.99 -17.81
N MET A 237 -5.76 -16.24 -17.52
CA MET A 237 -6.42 -16.26 -16.20
C MET A 237 -7.02 -17.64 -15.89
N GLN A 238 -7.66 -18.28 -16.88
CA GLN A 238 -8.20 -19.62 -16.73
C GLN A 238 -7.10 -20.65 -16.44
N ARG A 239 -5.98 -20.57 -17.16
CA ARG A 239 -4.78 -21.39 -16.92
C ARG A 239 -4.25 -21.19 -15.50
N GLY A 240 -4.15 -19.94 -15.02
CA GLY A 240 -3.77 -19.66 -13.63
C GLY A 240 -4.67 -20.34 -12.60
N ARG A 241 -6.00 -20.30 -12.80
CA ARG A 241 -6.96 -21.00 -11.93
C ARG A 241 -6.80 -22.52 -11.97
N LEU A 242 -6.51 -23.10 -13.14
CA LEU A 242 -6.27 -24.53 -13.29
C LEU A 242 -4.99 -24.98 -12.60
N LEU A 243 -3.90 -24.19 -12.68
CA LEU A 243 -2.65 -24.47 -11.95
C LEU A 243 -2.88 -24.50 -10.43
N CYS A 244 -3.58 -23.50 -9.88
CA CYS A 244 -3.93 -23.53 -8.45
C CYS A 244 -4.76 -24.76 -8.07
N LYS A 245 -5.70 -25.19 -8.93
CA LYS A 245 -6.47 -26.42 -8.70
C LYS A 245 -5.58 -27.66 -8.72
N GLN A 246 -4.63 -27.72 -9.67
CA GLN A 246 -3.66 -28.81 -9.76
C GLN A 246 -2.83 -28.91 -8.48
N GLU A 247 -2.28 -27.79 -7.98
CA GLU A 247 -1.53 -27.74 -6.73
C GLU A 247 -2.35 -28.25 -5.54
N VAL A 248 -3.63 -27.85 -5.44
CA VAL A 248 -4.53 -28.33 -4.38
C VAL A 248 -4.71 -29.85 -4.47
N HIS A 249 -4.89 -30.43 -5.66
CA HIS A 249 -5.01 -31.89 -5.84
C HIS A 249 -3.71 -32.62 -5.47
N VAL A 250 -2.55 -32.07 -5.85
CA VAL A 250 -1.23 -32.61 -5.48
C VAL A 250 -1.06 -32.63 -3.95
N MET A 251 -1.39 -31.52 -3.28
CA MET A 251 -1.31 -31.42 -1.81
C MET A 251 -2.29 -32.37 -1.10
N ARG A 252 -3.53 -32.49 -1.59
CA ARG A 252 -4.54 -33.41 -1.05
C ARG A 252 -4.15 -34.87 -1.23
N ARG A 253 -3.59 -35.23 -2.40
CA ARG A 253 -3.07 -36.56 -2.67
C ARG A 253 -1.92 -36.91 -1.73
N ALA A 254 -0.98 -35.98 -1.53
CA ALA A 254 0.14 -36.16 -0.60
C ALA A 254 -0.35 -36.38 0.84
N LYS A 255 -1.33 -35.59 1.30
CA LYS A 255 -1.96 -35.76 2.61
C LYS A 255 -2.71 -37.09 2.75
N ALA A 256 -3.51 -37.48 1.76
CA ALA A 256 -4.24 -38.75 1.77
C ALA A 256 -3.31 -39.97 1.82
N ARG A 257 -2.14 -39.88 1.16
CA ARG A 257 -1.09 -40.91 1.20
C ARG A 257 -0.47 -41.05 2.60
N GLN A 258 -0.27 -39.94 3.31
CA GLN A 258 0.20 -39.95 4.70
C GLN A 258 -0.82 -40.57 5.66
N GLU A 259 -2.12 -40.36 5.39
CA GLU A 259 -3.22 -40.90 6.19
C GLU A 259 -3.59 -42.35 5.85
N GLY A 260 -2.92 -42.98 4.87
CA GLY A 260 -3.23 -44.36 4.44
C GLY A 260 -4.57 -44.53 3.73
N LYS A 261 -5.15 -43.46 3.17
CA LYS A 261 -6.47 -43.47 2.50
C LYS A 261 -6.34 -43.68 0.99
N GLU A 262 -6.11 -44.93 0.57
CA GLU A 262 -5.85 -45.27 -0.85
C GLU A 262 -6.95 -44.84 -1.82
N SER A 263 -8.22 -45.01 -1.46
CA SER A 263 -9.36 -44.61 -2.32
C SER A 263 -9.39 -43.10 -2.61
N VAL A 264 -8.94 -42.27 -1.66
CA VAL A 264 -8.83 -40.83 -1.85
C VAL A 264 -7.63 -40.50 -2.73
N VAL A 265 -6.51 -41.21 -2.58
CA VAL A 265 -5.31 -41.03 -3.42
C VAL A 265 -5.63 -41.26 -4.89
N GLU A 266 -6.33 -42.36 -5.22
CA GLU A 266 -6.71 -42.67 -6.60
C GLU A 266 -7.68 -41.62 -7.18
N ARG A 267 -8.67 -41.18 -6.40
CA ARG A 267 -9.61 -40.14 -6.80
C ARG A 267 -8.91 -38.81 -7.08
N GLU A 268 -8.02 -38.36 -6.19
CA GLU A 268 -7.28 -37.11 -6.39
C GLU A 268 -6.29 -37.21 -7.56
N ALA A 269 -5.69 -38.38 -7.82
CA ALA A 269 -4.85 -38.60 -8.99
C ALA A 269 -5.63 -38.50 -10.31
N LYS A 270 -6.86 -39.05 -10.36
CA LYS A 270 -7.74 -38.92 -11.52
C LYS A 270 -8.16 -37.46 -11.75
N ASN A 271 -8.48 -36.73 -10.68
CA ASN A 271 -8.82 -35.31 -10.75
C ASN A 271 -7.63 -34.47 -11.24
N GLU A 272 -6.43 -34.74 -10.73
CA GLU A 272 -5.19 -34.09 -11.18
C GLU A 272 -4.94 -34.33 -12.67
N ALA A 273 -5.10 -35.57 -13.16
CA ALA A 273 -4.96 -35.90 -14.57
C ALA A 273 -5.96 -35.13 -15.45
N ALA A 274 -7.23 -35.05 -15.03
CA ALA A 274 -8.25 -34.28 -15.74
C ALA A 274 -7.98 -32.77 -15.76
N VAL A 275 -7.41 -32.20 -14.69
CA VAL A 275 -6.97 -30.79 -14.68
C VAL A 275 -5.77 -30.58 -15.59
N LYS A 276 -4.84 -31.54 -15.64
CA LYS A 276 -3.66 -31.48 -16.51
C LYS A 276 -4.03 -31.48 -18.00
N GLU A 277 -4.98 -32.32 -18.42
CA GLU A 277 -5.48 -32.34 -19.79
C GLU A 277 -6.03 -30.96 -20.20
N ARG A 278 -6.84 -30.32 -19.34
CA ARG A 278 -7.36 -28.96 -19.57
C ARG A 278 -6.27 -27.89 -19.61
N LEU A 279 -5.17 -28.08 -18.88
CA LEU A 279 -4.02 -27.18 -18.93
C LEU A 279 -3.30 -27.28 -20.28
N GLU A 280 -3.18 -28.48 -20.84
CA GLU A 280 -2.58 -28.72 -22.15
C GLU A 280 -3.46 -28.14 -23.27
N GLU A 281 -4.78 -28.31 -23.19
CA GLU A 281 -5.75 -27.68 -24.11
C GLU A 281 -5.64 -26.14 -24.09
N ASN A 282 -5.69 -25.54 -22.90
CA ASN A 282 -5.53 -24.09 -22.75
C ASN A 282 -4.16 -23.60 -23.25
N ALA A 283 -3.10 -24.38 -23.08
CA ALA A 283 -1.77 -24.01 -23.55
C ALA A 283 -1.71 -24.00 -25.09
N GLY A 284 -2.31 -24.98 -25.75
CA GLY A 284 -2.40 -25.02 -27.21
C GLY A 284 -3.19 -23.84 -27.78
N GLU A 285 -4.31 -23.46 -27.16
CA GLU A 285 -5.09 -22.31 -27.63
C GLU A 285 -4.37 -20.97 -27.38
N ILE A 286 -3.66 -20.83 -26.24
CA ILE A 286 -2.80 -19.66 -25.99
C ILE A 286 -1.73 -19.54 -27.07
N GLU A 287 -1.05 -20.64 -27.43
CA GLU A 287 -0.01 -20.64 -28.47
C GLU A 287 -0.59 -20.26 -29.84
N ARG A 288 -1.77 -20.80 -30.18
CA ARG A 288 -2.49 -20.44 -31.41
C ARG A 288 -2.81 -18.94 -31.48
N LEU A 289 -3.36 -18.38 -30.40
CA LEU A 289 -3.68 -16.94 -30.37
C LEU A 289 -2.42 -16.07 -30.41
N GLN A 290 -1.32 -16.49 -29.77
CA GLN A 290 -0.04 -15.77 -29.83
C GLN A 290 0.53 -15.71 -31.25
N GLN A 291 0.34 -16.76 -32.06
CA GLN A 291 0.74 -16.74 -33.48
C GLN A 291 -0.09 -15.76 -34.32
N ILE A 292 -1.37 -15.59 -33.99
CA ILE A 292 -2.29 -14.66 -34.69
C ILE A 292 -2.06 -13.21 -34.25
N GLN A 293 -1.60 -12.99 -33.02
CA GLN A 293 -1.47 -11.69 -32.37
C GLN A 293 -0.67 -10.65 -33.16
N GLY A 294 0.19 -11.08 -34.10
CA GLY A 294 0.91 -10.24 -35.05
C GLY A 294 0.00 -9.32 -35.88
N THR A 295 -1.24 -9.73 -36.17
CA THR A 295 -2.15 -9.06 -37.10
C THR A 295 -3.26 -8.23 -36.45
N GLU A 296 -3.34 -8.22 -35.11
CA GLU A 296 -4.42 -7.51 -34.42
C GLU A 296 -4.21 -5.98 -34.39
N ASN A 297 -5.32 -5.26 -34.53
CA ASN A 297 -5.36 -3.80 -34.49
C ASN A 297 -4.83 -3.27 -33.15
N ALA A 298 -3.88 -2.34 -33.22
CA ALA A 298 -3.39 -1.64 -32.05
C ALA A 298 -4.47 -0.65 -31.54
N VAL A 299 -4.70 -0.61 -30.22
CA VAL A 299 -5.73 0.22 -29.59
C VAL A 299 -5.11 1.43 -28.89
N SER A 300 -3.95 1.23 -28.26
CA SER A 300 -3.17 2.29 -27.62
C SER A 300 -1.69 1.94 -27.66
N ALA A 301 -0.82 2.91 -27.37
CA ALA A 301 0.60 2.70 -27.21
C ALA A 301 1.05 3.23 -25.85
N PHE A 302 2.01 2.56 -25.23
CA PHE A 302 2.74 3.05 -24.07
C PHE A 302 4.13 3.43 -24.54
N VAL A 303 4.50 4.68 -24.32
CA VAL A 303 5.77 5.25 -24.74
C VAL A 303 6.53 5.66 -23.50
N THR A 304 7.73 5.12 -23.31
CA THR A 304 8.63 5.47 -22.20
C THR A 304 9.80 6.28 -22.72
N PHE A 305 10.00 7.49 -22.21
CA PHE A 305 11.08 8.40 -22.60
C PHE A 305 12.37 8.13 -21.80
N GLU A 306 13.52 8.49 -22.37
CA GLU A 306 14.80 8.44 -21.63
C GLU A 306 14.97 9.62 -20.65
N VAL A 307 14.31 10.75 -20.92
CA VAL A 307 14.47 12.00 -20.17
C VAL A 307 13.10 12.54 -19.78
N GLU A 308 12.98 12.98 -18.52
CA GLU A 308 11.74 13.53 -17.94
C GLU A 308 11.25 14.80 -18.69
N GLY A 309 12.17 15.61 -19.20
CA GLY A 309 11.84 16.79 -20.01
C GLY A 309 11.00 16.44 -21.25
N SER A 310 11.39 15.40 -22.00
CA SER A 310 10.66 14.92 -23.18
C SER A 310 9.25 14.43 -22.84
N TYR A 311 9.12 13.75 -21.69
CA TYR A 311 7.82 13.34 -21.16
C TYR A 311 6.92 14.55 -20.88
N MET A 312 7.45 15.56 -20.18
CA MET A 312 6.70 16.78 -19.83
C MET A 312 6.28 17.58 -21.06
N ASP A 313 7.13 17.66 -22.08
CA ASP A 313 6.83 18.37 -23.32
C ASP A 313 5.77 17.65 -24.16
N CYS A 314 5.80 16.31 -24.17
CA CYS A 314 4.74 15.48 -24.74
C CYS A 314 3.39 15.74 -24.04
N LEU A 315 3.36 15.78 -22.70
CA LEU A 315 2.13 16.04 -21.95
C LEU A 315 1.56 17.44 -22.18
N LYS A 316 2.41 18.47 -22.18
CA LYS A 316 1.99 19.86 -22.45
C LYS A 316 1.33 19.97 -23.83
N THR A 317 1.95 19.36 -24.84
CA THR A 317 1.46 19.36 -26.23
C THR A 317 0.15 18.56 -26.35
N ALA A 318 0.02 17.44 -25.66
CA ALA A 318 -1.22 16.66 -25.66
C ALA A 318 -2.38 17.36 -24.93
N SER A 319 -2.07 18.15 -23.90
CA SER A 319 -3.09 18.82 -23.07
C SER A 319 -3.79 19.99 -23.79
N THR A 320 -3.16 20.56 -24.83
CA THR A 320 -3.65 21.76 -25.51
C THR A 320 -4.96 21.47 -26.27
N PRO A 321 -6.02 22.29 -26.14
CA PRO A 321 -7.32 22.06 -26.77
C PRO A 321 -7.25 21.85 -28.29
N TRP A 322 -6.26 22.47 -28.95
CA TRP A 322 -6.01 22.35 -30.38
C TRP A 322 -5.55 20.96 -30.82
N ALA A 323 -4.78 20.24 -30.00
CA ALA A 323 -4.35 18.87 -30.32
C ALA A 323 -5.54 17.89 -30.37
N ARG A 324 -6.57 18.12 -29.53
CA ARG A 324 -7.84 17.37 -29.58
C ARG A 324 -8.65 17.69 -30.82
N LEU A 325 -8.49 18.89 -31.39
CA LEU A 325 -9.19 19.31 -32.60
C LEU A 325 -8.53 18.72 -33.86
N LEU A 326 -7.19 18.75 -33.92
CA LEU A 326 -6.40 18.15 -34.99
C LEU A 326 -6.50 16.63 -35.02
N GLY A 327 -6.53 15.96 -33.85
CA GLY A 327 -6.79 14.53 -33.77
C GLY A 327 -8.17 14.11 -34.31
N ARG A 328 -9.17 15.01 -34.25
CA ARG A 328 -10.49 14.77 -34.88
C ARG A 328 -10.50 15.03 -36.39
N LEU A 329 -9.59 15.85 -36.89
CA LEU A 329 -9.49 16.19 -38.31
C LEU A 329 -8.61 15.20 -39.09
N LEU A 330 -7.57 14.65 -38.46
CA LEU A 330 -6.69 13.65 -39.05
C LEU A 330 -7.18 12.20 -38.85
N GLY A 331 -8.15 11.99 -37.95
CA GLY A 331 -8.76 10.68 -37.66
C GLY A 331 -10.08 10.41 -38.40
N ARG A 332 -10.33 11.04 -39.56
CA ARG A 332 -11.51 10.79 -40.40
C ARG A 332 -11.14 10.37 -41.80
#